data_AF-A0A1E3KZ83-F1
#
_entry.id   AF-A0A1E3KZ83-F1
#
_cell.length_a   1.000
_cell.length_b   1.000
_cell.length_c   1.000
_cell.angle_alpha   90.00
_cell.angle_beta   90.00
_cell.angle_gamma   90.00
#
_symmetry.space_group_name_H-M   'P 1'
#
loop_
_entity.id
_entity.type
_entity.pdbx_description
1 polymer ?
#
loop_
_entity_poly.entity_id
_entity_poly.type
_entity_poly.pdbx_seq_one_letter_code
_entity_poly.pdbx_strand_id
1 'polypeptide(L)'
;MDEILEYLPEEVPDHLFTQNKLSRMGLKPIAESVACVSYPEQKRKYKLFNIHKTQQRKKQKKGLSLVQKDATIEQILDERSHEIEVRRIQKGETS
;
A
#
# COMPACT_ATOMS: atom_id res chain seq x y z
N MET A 1 25.64 3.85 -1.58
CA MET A 1 24.58 4.08 -0.59
C MET A 1 23.31 4.22 -1.38
N ASP A 2 22.48 3.18 -1.43
CA ASP A 2 21.18 3.27 -2.08
C ASP A 2 20.28 4.12 -1.19
N GLU A 3 20.15 5.40 -1.52
CA GLU A 3 19.21 6.32 -0.90
C GLU A 3 17.78 5.85 -1.22
N ILE A 4 17.23 5.03 -0.33
CA ILE A 4 15.81 4.63 -0.40
C ILE A 4 14.99 5.89 -0.12
N LEU A 5 14.26 6.38 -1.14
CA LEU A 5 13.37 7.54 -0.98
C LEU A 5 12.39 7.30 0.16
N GLU A 6 12.26 8.28 1.06
CA GLU A 6 11.29 8.27 2.15
C GLU A 6 10.14 9.23 1.82
N TYR A 7 8.91 8.71 1.90
CA TYR A 7 7.68 9.48 1.70
C TYR A 7 6.87 9.56 2.99
N LEU A 8 6.14 10.66 3.16
CA LEU A 8 5.03 10.71 4.11
C LEU A 8 3.81 9.99 3.53
N PRO A 9 2.86 9.54 4.36
CA PRO A 9 1.66 8.81 3.90
C PRO A 9 0.85 9.59 2.86
N GLU A 10 0.89 10.92 2.94
CA GLU A 10 0.18 11.86 2.08
C GLU A 10 0.89 12.11 0.74
N GLU A 11 2.20 11.87 0.70
CA GLU A 11 3.05 12.11 -0.47
C GLU A 11 3.36 10.81 -1.24
N VAL A 12 2.87 9.66 -0.76
CA VAL A 12 3.08 8.38 -1.44
C VAL A 12 2.35 8.39 -2.79
N PRO A 13 3.03 8.16 -3.91
CA PRO A 13 2.39 8.01 -5.21
C PRO A 13 1.39 6.84 -5.26
N ASP A 14 0.34 6.96 -6.08
CA ASP A 14 -0.72 5.94 -6.19
C ASP A 14 -0.25 4.59 -6.75
N HIS A 15 0.91 4.55 -7.39
CA HIS A 15 1.49 3.32 -7.90
C HIS A 15 2.41 2.61 -6.89
N LEU A 16 2.64 3.21 -5.71
CA LEU A 16 3.47 2.66 -4.65
C LEU A 16 2.62 2.12 -3.51
N PHE A 17 2.82 0.84 -3.19
CA PHE A 17 2.07 0.15 -2.15
C PHE A 17 2.99 -0.61 -1.20
N THR A 18 2.55 -0.75 0.05
CA THR A 18 3.22 -1.63 1.00
C THR A 18 2.95 -3.10 0.65
N GLN A 19 3.82 -3.99 1.11
CA GLN A 19 3.67 -5.44 0.90
C GLN A 19 2.31 -5.97 1.41
N ASN A 20 1.78 -5.39 2.48
CA ASN A 20 0.48 -5.76 3.04
C ASN A 20 -0.65 -5.41 2.07
N LYS A 21 -0.66 -4.17 1.55
CA LYS A 21 -1.65 -3.71 0.54
C LYS A 21 -1.57 -4.54 -0.74
N LEU A 22 -0.36 -4.85 -1.23
CA LEU A 22 -0.18 -5.76 -2.36
C LEU A 22 -0.73 -7.16 -2.08
N SER A 23 -0.49 -7.70 -0.88
CA SER A 23 -0.98 -9.04 -0.52
C SER A 23 -2.51 -9.09 -0.46
N ARG A 24 -3.18 -8.01 -0.04
CA ARG A 24 -4.65 -7.87 -0.09
C ARG A 24 -5.21 -7.82 -1.51
N MET A 25 -4.41 -7.36 -2.48
CA MET A 25 -4.77 -7.39 -3.91
C MET A 25 -4.42 -8.73 -4.59
N GLY A 26 -3.92 -9.71 -3.84
CA GLY A 26 -3.40 -10.94 -4.42
C GLY A 26 -2.12 -10.73 -5.25
N LEU A 27 -1.39 -9.63 -5.04
CA LEU A 27 -0.15 -9.30 -5.73
C LEU A 27 1.08 -9.65 -4.87
N LYS A 28 2.19 -9.98 -5.52
CA LYS A 28 3.50 -10.21 -4.90
C LYS A 28 4.54 -9.31 -5.57
N PRO A 29 5.37 -8.57 -4.81
CA PRO A 29 6.47 -7.82 -5.39
C PRO A 29 7.47 -8.77 -6.07
N ILE A 30 7.89 -8.42 -7.28
CA ILE A 30 8.94 -9.11 -8.04
C ILE A 30 10.28 -8.39 -7.84
N ALA A 31 10.22 -7.06 -7.69
CA ALA A 31 11.38 -6.21 -7.48
C ALA A 31 11.58 -5.85 -6.00
N GLU A 32 12.79 -5.35 -5.70
CA GLU A 32 13.11 -4.77 -4.41
C GLU A 32 12.31 -3.50 -4.11
N SER A 33 12.29 -3.11 -2.84
CA SER A 33 11.60 -1.90 -2.40
C SER A 33 12.26 -0.66 -2.99
N VAL A 34 11.46 0.15 -3.69
CA VAL A 34 11.92 1.38 -4.34
C VAL A 34 11.95 2.58 -3.41
N ALA A 35 11.16 2.52 -2.34
CA ALA A 35 10.99 3.60 -1.39
C ALA A 35 10.51 3.05 -0.04
N CYS A 36 10.37 3.93 0.95
CA CYS A 36 9.68 3.65 2.21
C CYS A 36 8.68 4.75 2.53
N VAL A 37 7.63 4.39 3.27
CA VAL A 37 6.70 5.35 3.87
C VAL A 37 6.94 5.42 5.36
N SER A 38 7.10 6.63 5.87
CA SER A 38 7.33 6.91 7.29
C SER A 38 6.06 7.43 7.93
N TYR A 39 5.60 6.75 8.97
CA TYR A 39 4.49 7.18 9.82
C TYR A 39 5.07 7.75 11.11
N PRO A 40 5.38 9.07 11.18
CA PRO A 40 6.05 9.67 12.33
C PRO A 40 5.26 9.49 13.63
N GLU A 41 3.93 9.56 13.56
CA GLU A 41 3.03 9.37 14.71
C GLU A 41 3.14 7.98 15.34
N GLN A 42 3.36 6.95 14.51
CA GLN A 42 3.52 5.57 14.98
C GLN A 42 4.99 5.17 15.15
N LYS A 43 5.93 6.06 14.81
CA LYS A 43 7.38 5.79 14.70
C LYS A 43 7.68 4.53 13.88
N ARG A 44 6.89 4.29 12.82
CA ARG A 44 6.98 3.09 11.98
C ARG A 44 7.31 3.46 10.54
N LYS A 45 8.15 2.65 9.91
CA LYS A 45 8.48 2.76 8.50
C LYS A 45 8.10 1.48 7.77
N TYR A 46 7.49 1.61 6.60
CA TYR A 46 7.10 0.48 5.77
C TYR A 46 7.74 0.58 4.39
N LYS A 47 8.21 -0.54 3.87
CA LYS A 47 8.75 -0.60 2.51
C LYS A 47 7.64 -0.44 1.48
N LEU A 48 7.89 0.35 0.45
CA LEU A 48 7.03 0.59 -0.70
C LEU A 48 7.55 -0.15 -1.92
N PHE A 49 6.61 -0.72 -2.66
CA PHE A 49 6.85 -1.49 -3.88
C PHE A 49 5.99 -0.92 -5.00
N ASN A 50 6.55 -0.89 -6.20
CA ASN A 50 5.85 -0.41 -7.37
C ASN A 50 4.91 -1.50 -7.90
N ILE A 51 3.62 -1.17 -8.05
CA ILE A 51 2.59 -2.10 -8.53
C ILE A 51 2.88 -2.65 -9.94
N HIS A 52 3.52 -1.87 -10.81
CA HIS A 52 3.93 -2.31 -12.14
C HIS A 52 5.04 -3.37 -12.11
N LYS A 53 5.77 -3.45 -10.99
CA LYS A 53 6.79 -4.49 -10.71
C LYS A 53 6.26 -5.57 -9.77
N THR A 54 4.97 -5.88 -9.86
CA THR A 54 4.33 -6.96 -9.10
C THR A 54 3.77 -8.04 -10.01
N GLN A 55 3.68 -9.26 -9.47
CA GLN A 55 3.06 -10.39 -10.12
C GLN A 55 1.76 -10.74 -9.40
N GLN A 56 0.75 -11.18 -10.13
CA GLN A 56 -0.36 -11.90 -9.51
C GLN A 56 0.18 -13.16 -8.82
N ARG A 57 -0.17 -13.34 -7.54
CA ARG A 57 0.03 -14.61 -6.87
C ARG A 57 -0.77 -15.67 -7.60
N LYS A 58 -0.18 -16.83 -7.84
CA LYS A 58 -0.92 -18.01 -8.31
C LYS A 58 -2.08 -18.24 -7.34
N LYS A 59 -3.31 -17.98 -7.79
CA LYS A 59 -4.53 -18.36 -7.09
C LYS A 59 -4.44 -19.87 -6.83
N GLN A 60 -4.43 -20.27 -5.56
CA GLN A 60 -4.52 -21.69 -5.23
C GLN A 60 -5.88 -22.19 -5.72
N LYS A 61 -5.90 -22.82 -6.90
CA LYS A 61 -7.03 -23.60 -7.40
C LYS A 61 -7.15 -24.88 -6.57
N LYS A 62 -7.63 -24.79 -5.32
CA LYS A 62 -8.09 -25.97 -4.58
C LYS A 62 -9.27 -25.59 -3.68
N GLY A 63 -10.45 -26.07 -4.06
CA GLY A 63 -11.66 -26.01 -3.26
C GLY A 63 -12.52 -24.78 -3.57
N LEU A 64 -13.77 -25.05 -3.95
CA LEU A 64 -14.84 -24.07 -4.15
C LEU A 64 -14.88 -23.06 -2.99
N SER A 65 -14.45 -21.82 -3.22
CA SER A 65 -14.73 -20.72 -2.28
C SER A 65 -15.13 -19.50 -3.10
N LEU A 66 -16.44 -19.26 -3.15
CA LEU A 66 -17.13 -18.24 -3.93
C LEU A 66 -16.98 -16.84 -3.30
N VAL A 67 -15.80 -16.51 -2.78
CA VAL A 67 -15.54 -15.22 -2.12
C VAL A 67 -14.42 -14.54 -2.89
N GLN A 68 -14.79 -13.48 -3.62
CA GLN A 68 -13.83 -12.56 -4.23
C GLN A 68 -13.06 -11.88 -3.08
N LYS A 69 -11.92 -12.47 -2.72
CA LYS A 69 -11.16 -12.16 -1.49
C LYS A 69 -10.12 -11.06 -1.69
N ASP A 70 -9.79 -10.77 -2.94
CA ASP A 70 -8.77 -9.79 -3.31
C ASP A 70 -9.41 -8.41 -3.53
N ALA A 71 -8.89 -7.39 -2.85
CA ALA A 71 -9.31 -6.01 -3.04
C ALA A 71 -8.75 -5.45 -4.36
N THR A 72 -9.50 -4.57 -5.03
CA THR A 72 -8.99 -3.89 -6.23
C THR A 72 -8.02 -2.76 -5.85
N ILE A 73 -7.23 -2.31 -6.83
CA ILE A 73 -6.33 -1.17 -6.65
C ILE A 73 -7.13 0.06 -6.21
N GLU A 74 -8.26 0.30 -6.87
CA GLU A 74 -9.16 1.42 -6.59
C GLU A 74 -9.68 1.38 -5.15
N GLN A 75 -10.12 0.22 -4.66
CA GLN A 75 -10.56 0.06 -3.26
C GLN A 75 -9.46 0.38 -2.25
N ILE A 76 -8.22 0.00 -2.54
CA ILE A 76 -7.09 0.28 -1.65
C ILE A 76 -6.65 1.76 -1.73
N LEU A 77 -6.79 2.40 -2.89
CA LEU A 77 -6.54 3.84 -3.06
C LEU A 77 -7.62 4.67 -2.37
N ASP A 78 -8.88 4.24 -2.43
CA ASP A 78 -10.00 4.84 -1.71
C ASP A 78 -9.79 4.74 -0.19
N GLU A 79 -9.48 3.53 0.31
CA GLU A 79 -9.14 3.30 1.72
C GLU A 79 -7.96 4.19 2.16
N ARG A 80 -6.91 4.29 1.33
CA ARG A 80 -5.76 5.14 1.59
C ARG A 80 -6.14 6.63 1.67
N SER A 81 -6.99 7.09 0.76
CA SER A 81 -7.43 8.48 0.72
C SER A 81 -8.24 8.82 1.96
N HIS A 82 -9.13 7.90 2.38
CA HIS A 82 -9.88 8.05 3.62
C HIS A 82 -8.98 8.02 4.87
N GLU A 83 -7.98 7.13 4.93
CA GLU A 83 -6.97 7.10 6.01
C GLU A 83 -6.23 8.45 6.13
N ILE A 84 -5.88 9.07 4.99
CA ILE A 84 -5.21 10.38 4.94
C ILE A 84 -6.15 11.49 5.41
N GLU A 85 -7.39 11.50 4.93
CA GLU A 85 -8.41 12.47 5.33
C GLU A 85 -8.68 12.45 6.83
N VAL A 86 -8.90 11.26 7.40
CA VAL A 86 -9.10 11.07 8.85
C VAL A 86 -7.90 11.58 9.64
N ARG A 87 -6.68 11.36 9.16
CA ARG A 87 -5.45 11.86 9.79
C ARG A 87 -5.37 13.39 9.77
N ARG A 88 -5.71 14.04 8.65
CA ARG A 88 -5.74 15.50 8.54
C ARG A 88 -6.73 16.11 9.54
N ILE A 89 -7.91 15.51 9.66
CA ILE A 89 -8.94 15.92 10.62
C ILE A 89 -8.42 15.77 12.07
N GLN A 90 -7.79 14.64 12.42
CA GLN A 90 -7.26 14.40 13.77
C GLN A 90 -6.12 15.35 14.16
N LYS A 91 -5.32 15.80 13.19
CA LYS A 91 -4.26 16.79 13.41
C LYS A 91 -4.77 18.23 13.58
N GLY A 92 -6.08 18.46 13.43
CA GLY A 92 -6.65 19.81 13.44
C GLY A 92 -6.25 20.65 12.22
N GLU A 93 -5.79 20.01 11.13
CA GLU A 93 -5.56 20.65 9.83
C GLU A 93 -6.90 20.80 9.09
N THR A 94 -7.89 21.35 9.75
CA THR A 94 -9.05 21.97 9.12
C THR A 94 -8.73 23.45 9.00
N SER A 95 -8.39 23.90 7.78
CA SER A 95 -8.36 25.33 7.46
C SER A 95 -9.72 25.98 7.74
#